data_AF-A0A1J5GYX3-F1
#
_entry.id   AF-A0A1J5GYX3-F1
#
_cell.length_a   1.000
_cell.length_b   1.000
_cell.length_c   1.000
_cell.angle_alpha   90.00
_cell.angle_beta   90.00
_cell.angle_gamma   90.00
#
_symmetry.space_group_name_H-M   'P 1'
#
loop_
_entity.id
_entity.type
_entity.pdbx_description
1 polymer ?
#
loop_
_entity_poly.entity_id
_entity_poly.type
_entity_poly.pdbx_seq_one_letter_code
_entity_poly.pdbx_strand_id
1 'polypeptide(L)' 'MNPNFGSIGSSFSLLLLFKVLIIILSGFYVLFSIIVVRQIAVMKKTLITPFSANITVLGWLHFLFATGVLLLFLFFVQP' A
#
# COMPACT_ATOMS: atom_id res chain seq x y z
N MET A 1 17.59 33.35 -25.14
CA MET A 1 17.28 32.17 -24.30
C MET A 1 15.97 31.59 -24.80
N ASN A 2 16.01 30.45 -25.50
CA ASN A 2 14.81 29.76 -25.95
C ASN A 2 14.22 29.01 -24.74
N PRO A 3 12.97 29.27 -24.31
CA PRO A 3 12.42 28.54 -23.18
C PRO A 3 12.24 27.08 -23.62
N ASN A 4 12.89 26.15 -22.91
CA ASN A 4 12.79 24.72 -23.17
C ASN A 4 11.41 24.19 -22.73
N PHE A 5 10.33 24.61 -23.41
CA PHE A 5 8.96 24.20 -23.13
C PHE A 5 8.75 22.67 -23.22
N GLY A 6 9.59 21.96 -23.99
CA GLY A 6 9.55 20.50 -24.09
C GLY A 6 10.02 19.75 -22.83
N SER A 7 10.88 20.37 -22.00
CA SER A 7 11.39 19.74 -20.76
C SER A 7 10.39 19.74 -19.59
N ILE A 8 9.45 20.70 -19.61
CA ILE A 8 8.45 20.87 -18.55
C ILE A 8 7.34 19.81 -18.72
N GLY A 9 6.89 19.57 -19.95
CA GLY A 9 5.86 18.56 -20.25
C GLY A 9 6.30 17.12 -20.01
N SER A 10 7.58 16.80 -20.25
CA SER A 10 8.13 15.45 -19.98
C SER A 10 8.23 15.16 -18.48
N SER A 11 8.65 16.15 -17.69
CA SER A 11 8.76 16.03 -16.23
C SER A 11 7.41 15.76 -15.58
N PHE A 12 6.37 16.50 -15.99
CA PHE A 12 4.99 16.31 -15.50
C PHE A 12 4.43 14.91 -15.87
N SER A 13 4.74 14.43 -17.07
CA SER A 13 4.30 13.09 -17.52
C SER A 13 4.95 11.96 -16.72
N LEU A 14 6.22 12.12 -16.34
CA LEU A 14 6.95 11.15 -15.53
C LEU A 14 6.39 11.08 -14.09
N LEU A 15 6.10 12.23 -13.48
CA LEU A 15 5.48 12.33 -12.15
C LEU A 15 4.11 11.62 -12.11
N LEU A 16 3.28 11.83 -13.14
CA LEU A 16 1.99 11.15 -13.27
C LEU A 16 2.14 9.63 -13.38
N LEU A 17 3.10 9.14 -14.17
CA LEU A 17 3.37 7.72 -14.32
C LEU A 17 3.76 7.08 -12.98
N PHE A 18 4.68 7.71 -12.24
CA PHE A 18 5.08 7.21 -10.92
C PHE A 18 3.92 7.18 -9.92
N LYS A 19 3.06 8.20 -9.94
CA LYS A 19 1.85 8.22 -9.09
C LYS A 19 0.95 7.02 -9.38
N VAL A 20 0.65 6.76 -10.65
CA VAL A 20 -0.20 5.62 -11.04
C VAL A 20 0.42 4.29 -10.62
N LEU A 21 1.73 4.11 -10.84
CA LEU A 21 2.45 2.92 -10.40
C LEU A 21 2.36 2.72 -8.89
N ILE A 22 2.61 3.76 -8.09
CA ILE A 22 2.54 3.69 -6.62
C ILE A 22 1.13 3.31 -6.15
N ILE A 23 0.08 3.90 -6.75
CA ILE A 23 -1.31 3.57 -6.41
C ILE A 23 -1.58 2.08 -6.70
N ILE A 24 -1.19 1.58 -7.87
CA ILE A 24 -1.37 0.17 -8.24
C ILE A 24 -0.61 -0.75 -7.28
N LEU A 25 0.66 -0.45 -6.99
CA LEU A 25 1.47 -1.24 -6.06
C LEU A 25 0.86 -1.24 -4.64
N SER A 26 0.38 -0.09 -4.16
CA SER A 26 -0.27 0.00 -2.85
C SER A 26 -1.60 -0.79 -2.82
N GLY A 27 -2.34 -0.84 -3.93
CA GLY A 27 -3.52 -1.69 -4.06
C GLY A 27 -3.18 -3.17 -3.93
N PHE A 28 -2.13 -3.65 -4.62
CA PHE A 28 -1.63 -5.02 -4.44
C PHE A 28 -1.16 -5.29 -3.00
N TYR A 29 -0.56 -4.30 -2.34
CA TYR A 29 -0.13 -4.43 -0.96
C TYR A 29 -1.31 -4.59 0.01
N VAL A 30 -2.42 -3.90 -0.22
CA VAL A 30 -3.66 -4.12 0.55
C VAL A 30 -4.18 -5.54 0.34
N LEU A 31 -4.22 -6.04 -0.90
CA LEU A 31 -4.60 -7.43 -1.17
C LEU A 31 -3.69 -8.43 -0.45
N PHE A 32 -2.37 -8.19 -0.47
CA PHE A 32 -1.40 -8.97 0.28
C PHE A 32 -1.69 -8.96 1.79
N SER A 33 -1.98 -7.80 2.38
CA SER A 33 -2.28 -7.70 3.81
C SER A 33 -3.55 -8.48 4.23
N ILE A 34 -4.56 -8.58 3.35
CA ILE A 34 -5.74 -9.44 3.58
C ILE A 34 -5.32 -10.91 3.65
N ILE A 35 -4.45 -11.34 2.73
CA ILE A 35 -3.93 -12.71 2.70
C ILE A 35 -3.18 -13.02 4.01
N VAL A 36 -2.37 -12.08 4.51
CA VAL A 36 -1.65 -12.22 5.79
C VAL A 36 -2.62 -12.41 6.96
N VAL A 37 -3.68 -11.60 7.07
CA VAL A 37 -4.69 -11.76 8.12
C VAL A 37 -5.36 -13.14 8.05
N ARG A 38 -5.67 -13.62 6.84
CA ARG A 38 -6.22 -14.97 6.65
C ARG A 38 -5.23 -16.05 7.06
N GLN A 39 -3.94 -15.89 6.75
CA GLN A 39 -2.90 -16.84 7.15
C GLN A 39 -2.76 -16.91 8.67
N ILE A 40 -2.79 -15.78 9.37
CA ILE A 40 -2.77 -15.76 10.85
C ILE A 40 -3.96 -16.54 11.42
N ALA A 41 -5.16 -16.36 10.85
CA ALA A 41 -6.35 -17.08 11.28
C ALA A 41 -6.26 -18.60 11.04
N VAL A 42 -5.62 -19.04 9.94
CA VAL A 42 -5.38 -20.46 9.67
C VAL A 42 -4.31 -21.02 10.60
N MET A 43 -3.20 -20.31 10.81
CA MET A 43 -2.12 -20.73 11.71
C MET A 43 -2.58 -20.90 13.15
N LYS A 44 -3.50 -20.06 13.62
CA LYS A 44 -4.12 -20.17 14.95
C LYS A 44 -4.83 -21.51 15.18
N LYS A 45 -5.28 -22.18 14.12
CA LYS A 45 -5.95 -23.50 14.22
C LYS A 45 -4.97 -24.66 14.34
N THR A 46 -3.72 -24.48 13.92
CA THR A 46 -2.71 -25.53 13.88
C THR A 46 -1.65 -25.39 14.97
N LEU A 47 -1.40 -24.16 15.44
CA LEU A 47 -0.39 -23.85 16.44
C LEU A 47 -1.04 -23.16 17.65
N ILE A 48 -1.15 -23.88 18.77
CA ILE A 48 -1.54 -23.30 20.05
C ILE A 48 -0.32 -22.54 20.59
N THR A 49 -0.34 -21.21 20.46
CA THR A 49 0.72 -20.34 20.96
C THR A 49 0.13 -19.23 21.84
N PRO A 50 0.77 -18.89 22.97
CA PRO A 50 0.28 -17.84 23.86
C PRO A 50 0.21 -16.46 23.18
N PHE A 51 1.03 -16.25 22.12
CA PHE A 51 1.07 -15.01 21.36
C PHE A 51 0.02 -14.88 20.24
N SER A 52 -0.81 -15.90 20.02
CA SER A 52 -1.77 -15.92 18.90
C SER A 52 -2.71 -14.70 18.88
N ALA A 53 -3.17 -14.25 20.06
CA ALA A 53 -4.02 -13.06 20.17
C ALA A 53 -3.28 -11.78 19.73
N ASN A 54 -2.04 -11.58 20.19
CA ASN A 54 -1.23 -10.41 19.86
C ASN A 54 -0.90 -10.36 18.37
N ILE A 55 -0.55 -11.49 17.76
CA ILE A 55 -0.26 -11.58 16.32
C ILE A 55 -1.52 -11.26 15.51
N THR A 56 -2.70 -11.69 15.95
CA THR A 56 -3.97 -11.36 15.28
C THR A 56 -4.23 -9.86 15.29
N VAL A 57 -4.02 -9.20 16.43
CA VAL A 57 -4.18 -7.73 16.54
C VAL A 57 -3.18 -7.01 15.64
N LEU A 58 -1.91 -7.44 15.63
CA LEU A 58 -0.89 -6.87 14.75
C LEU A 58 -1.25 -7.04 13.27
N GLY A 59 -1.81 -8.19 12.89
CA GLY A 59 -2.28 -8.43 11.52
C GLY A 59 -3.38 -7.45 11.10
N TRP A 60 -4.36 -7.19 11.98
CA TRP A 60 -5.42 -6.21 11.72
C TRP A 60 -4.90 -4.77 11.68
N LEU A 61 -3.98 -4.40 12.58
CA LEU A 61 -3.33 -3.08 12.55
C LEU A 61 -2.52 -2.88 11.27
N HIS A 62 -1.79 -3.91 10.83
CA HIS A 62 -1.06 -3.90 9.57
C HIS A 62 -2.00 -3.69 8.37
N PHE A 63 -3.12 -4.41 8.33
CA PHE A 63 -4.15 -4.25 7.28
C PHE A 63 -4.76 -2.84 7.28
N LEU A 64 -5.07 -2.30 8.47
CA LEU A 64 -5.59 -0.94 8.62
C LEU A 64 -4.56 0.09 8.08
N PHE A 65 -3.29 -0.08 8.42
CA PHE A 65 -2.22 0.81 7.96
C PHE A 65 -2.02 0.73 6.44
N ALA A 66 -1.99 -0.48 5.87
CA ALA A 66 -1.90 -0.68 4.42
C ALA A 66 -3.05 0.02 3.68
N THR A 67 -4.27 -0.13 4.21
CA THR A 67 -5.46 0.54 3.67
C THR A 67 -5.35 2.06 3.80
N GLY A 68 -4.89 2.57 4.94
CA GLY A 68 -4.66 3.99 5.17
C GLY A 68 -3.64 4.59 4.21
N VAL A 69 -2.54 3.89 3.91
CA VAL A 69 -1.54 4.31 2.92
C VAL A 69 -2.13 4.41 1.52
N LEU A 70 -2.94 3.44 1.09
CA LEU A 70 -3.65 3.49 -0.19
C LEU A 70 -4.57 4.72 -0.27
N LEU A 71 -5.36 4.98 0.78
CA LEU A 71 -6.23 6.16 0.84
C LEU A 71 -5.42 7.46 0.79
N LEU A 72 -4.27 7.52 1.47
CA LEU A 72 -3.37 8.67 1.43
C LEU A 72 -2.89 8.93 -0.01
N PHE A 73 -2.47 7.90 -0.73
CA PHE A 73 -2.03 8.04 -2.12
C PHE A 73 -3.16 8.41 -3.09
N LEU A 74 -4.39 7.95 -2.83
CA LEU A 74 -5.55 8.31 -3.64
C LEU A 74 -5.97 9.77 -3.46
N PHE A 75 -5.96 10.29 -2.23
CA PHE A 75 -6.55 11.60 -1.91
C PHE A 75 -5.55 12.74 -1.74
N PHE A 76 -4.31 12.47 -1.30
CA PHE A 76 -3.39 13.52 -0.85
C PHE A 76 -2.11 13.65 -1.67
N VAL A 77 -1.73 12.64 -2.45
CA VAL A 77 -0.55 12.74 -3.34
C VAL A 77 -0.93 13.50 -4.62
N GLN A 78 -0.44 14.74 -4.76
CA GLN A 78 -0.53 15.53 -5.99
C GLN A 78 0.72 15.28 -6.87
N PRO A 79 0.55 15.25 -8.21
CA PRO A 79 1.68 15.14 -9.15
C PRO A 79 2.53 16.42 -9.22
#